data_AF-A0AAD8NTG2-F1
#
_entry.id   AF-A0AAD8NTG2-F1
#
_cell.length_a   1.000
_cell.length_b   1.000
_cell.length_c   1.000
_cell.angle_alpha   90.00
_cell.angle_beta   90.00
_cell.angle_gamma   90.00
#
_symmetry.space_group_name_H-M   'P 1'
#
loop_
_entity.id
_entity.type
_entity.pdbx_description
1 polymer ?
#
loop_
_entity_poly.entity_id
_entity_poly.type
_entity_poly.pdbx_seq_one_letter_code
_entity_poly.pdbx_strand_id
1 'polypeptide(L)'
;MGIQESVHEILMNLKEIVLRSNHYGTCEASICVRGPEYVTARDIILPPYVEIIDNTQHISSLTEPIELVIGLQIEKNRGYLIKAPNTFQDRSYPIDPVFMPVRNANHSIHSYEIGNKEILFLEIWTNGSLTPKEALHEAS
;
A
#
# COMPACT_ATOMS: atom_id res chain seq x y z
N MET A 1 9.49 27.22 -8.80
CA MET A 1 9.60 25.75 -8.61
C MET A 1 8.60 25.47 -7.52
N GLY A 2 7.40 25.05 -7.90
CA GLY A 2 6.24 25.07 -7.00
C GLY A 2 5.97 23.77 -6.24
N ILE A 3 6.76 22.72 -6.49
CA ILE A 3 6.70 21.42 -5.83
C ILE A 3 8.05 21.18 -5.17
N GLN A 4 8.07 20.77 -3.90
CA GLN A 4 9.31 20.54 -3.16
C GLN A 4 9.99 19.22 -3.54
N GLU A 5 9.21 18.17 -3.76
CA GLU A 5 9.67 16.82 -4.07
C GLU A 5 9.91 16.62 -5.57
N SER A 6 10.89 15.79 -5.89
CA SER A 6 11.11 15.25 -7.23
C SER A 6 10.06 14.20 -7.59
N VAL A 7 9.93 13.91 -8.89
CA VAL A 7 9.04 12.84 -9.37
C VAL A 7 9.37 11.50 -8.70
N HIS A 8 10.65 11.19 -8.50
CA HIS A 8 11.07 9.94 -7.85
C HIS A 8 10.63 9.87 -6.38
N GLU A 9 10.77 10.97 -5.63
CA GLU A 9 10.32 11.04 -4.23
C GLU A 9 8.80 10.89 -4.13
N ILE A 10 8.03 11.52 -5.03
CA ILE A 10 6.58 11.34 -5.10
C ILE A 10 6.22 9.87 -5.35
N LEU A 11 6.92 9.18 -6.26
CA LEU A 11 6.69 7.76 -6.52
C LEU A 11 7.00 6.89 -5.30
N MET A 12 8.09 7.18 -4.56
CA MET A 12 8.43 6.46 -3.34
C MET A 12 7.41 6.71 -2.23
N ASN A 13 6.96 7.96 -2.07
CA ASN A 13 5.93 8.33 -1.12
C ASN A 13 4.59 7.62 -1.40
N LEU A 14 4.18 7.56 -2.67
CA LEU A 14 2.97 6.83 -3.10
C LEU A 14 3.10 5.33 -2.85
N LYS A 15 4.30 4.75 -2.97
CA LYS A 15 4.56 3.32 -2.73
C LYS A 15 4.37 2.92 -1.26
N GLU A 16 4.58 3.83 -0.32
CA GLU A 16 4.39 3.58 1.11
C GLU A 16 2.91 3.60 1.54
N ILE A 17 2.01 4.08 0.69
CA ILE A 17 0.58 4.14 1.00
C ILE A 17 0.00 2.72 1.05
N VAL A 18 -0.50 2.35 2.23
CA VAL A 18 -1.17 1.07 2.44
C VAL A 18 -2.66 1.20 2.14
N LEU A 19 -3.11 0.41 1.17
CA LEU A 19 -4.51 0.35 0.73
C LEU A 19 -5.15 -0.97 1.15
N ARG A 20 -6.44 -0.91 1.49
CA ARG A 20 -7.33 -2.06 1.66
C ARG A 20 -8.47 -1.95 0.67
N SER A 21 -8.82 -3.05 0.03
CA SER A 21 -9.99 -3.14 -0.85
C SER A 21 -10.67 -4.47 -0.67
N ASN A 22 -11.99 -4.52 -0.77
CA ASN A 22 -12.75 -5.77 -0.73
C ASN A 22 -12.95 -6.40 -2.12
N HIS A 23 -12.53 -5.71 -3.19
CA HIS A 23 -12.73 -6.14 -4.57
C HIS A 23 -11.40 -6.42 -5.27
N TYR A 24 -11.35 -7.52 -6.03
CA TYR A 24 -10.23 -7.82 -6.92
C TYR A 24 -10.32 -7.04 -8.23
N GLY A 25 -9.18 -6.84 -8.87
CA GLY A 25 -9.07 -6.16 -10.16
C GLY A 25 -8.47 -4.77 -10.04
N THR A 26 -8.61 -4.00 -11.13
CA THR A 26 -8.02 -2.69 -11.30
C THR A 26 -9.07 -1.59 -11.11
N CYS A 27 -8.69 -0.51 -10.46
CA CYS A 27 -9.50 0.69 -10.30
C CYS A 27 -8.65 1.94 -10.50
N GLU A 28 -9.32 3.03 -10.84
CA GLU A 28 -8.70 4.34 -11.02
C GLU A 28 -8.94 5.19 -9.78
N ALA A 29 -7.93 5.98 -9.41
CA ALA A 29 -7.97 7.00 -8.37
C ALA A 29 -7.23 8.24 -8.86
N SER A 30 -7.37 9.35 -8.15
CA SER A 30 -6.68 10.58 -8.54
C SER A 30 -6.35 11.47 -7.35
N ILE A 31 -5.37 12.34 -7.55
CA ILE A 31 -5.06 13.47 -6.66
C ILE A 31 -5.26 14.73 -7.48
N CYS A 32 -5.99 15.69 -6.95
CA CYS A 32 -6.20 17.01 -7.56
C CYS A 32 -6.16 18.06 -6.45
N VAL A 33 -5.03 18.74 -6.31
CA VAL A 33 -4.77 19.69 -5.21
C VAL A 33 -4.20 20.99 -5.76
N ARG A 34 -4.61 22.13 -5.19
CA ARG A 34 -4.13 23.46 -5.57
C ARG A 34 -3.34 24.07 -4.42
N GLY A 35 -2.07 24.38 -4.69
CA GLY A 35 -1.17 24.94 -3.70
C GLY A 35 -1.45 26.41 -3.35
N PRO A 36 -0.79 26.94 -2.29
CA PRO A 36 0.19 26.23 -1.45
C PRO A 36 -0.50 25.29 -0.44
N GLU A 37 -0.09 24.02 -0.40
CA GLU A 37 -0.73 22.98 0.42
C GLU A 37 0.21 21.78 0.67
N TYR A 38 -0.01 21.08 1.79
CA TYR A 38 0.64 19.80 2.09
C TYR A 38 -0.26 18.65 1.64
N VAL A 39 0.18 17.93 0.61
CA VAL A 39 -0.53 16.81 0.00
C VAL A 39 -0.17 15.53 0.74
N THR A 40 -1.19 14.84 1.25
CA THR A 40 -1.10 13.59 1.99
C THR A 40 -2.00 12.53 1.38
N ALA A 41 -1.90 11.28 1.86
CA ALA A 41 -2.74 10.19 1.38
C ALA A 41 -4.25 10.48 1.48
N ARG A 42 -4.68 11.30 2.45
CA ARG A 42 -6.09 11.72 2.58
C ARG A 42 -6.65 12.44 1.34
N ASP A 43 -5.78 13.04 0.53
CA ASP A 43 -6.15 13.87 -0.62
C ASP A 43 -6.36 13.02 -1.90
N ILE A 44 -6.17 11.70 -1.78
CA ILE A 44 -6.48 10.74 -2.84
C ILE A 44 -7.99 10.53 -2.93
N ILE A 45 -8.54 10.81 -4.09
CA ILE A 45 -9.92 10.53 -4.45
C ILE A 45 -10.02 9.06 -4.86
N LEU A 46 -10.59 8.25 -3.97
CA LEU A 46 -10.71 6.80 -4.14
C LEU A 46 -12.14 6.37 -4.52
N PRO A 47 -12.29 5.22 -5.19
CA PRO A 47 -13.56 4.52 -5.26
C PRO A 47 -14.07 4.13 -3.85
N PRO A 48 -15.39 3.97 -3.66
CA PRO A 48 -15.99 3.75 -2.34
C PRO A 48 -15.64 2.40 -1.68
N TYR A 49 -14.99 1.49 -2.42
CA TYR A 49 -14.61 0.16 -1.96
C TYR A 49 -13.10 0.02 -1.68
N VAL A 50 -12.35 1.12 -1.79
CA VAL A 50 -10.93 1.20 -1.47
C VAL A 50 -10.76 2.14 -0.29
N GLU A 51 -9.97 1.72 0.69
CA GLU A 51 -9.70 2.46 1.92
C GLU A 51 -8.19 2.64 2.08
N ILE A 52 -7.78 3.82 2.53
CA ILE A 52 -6.41 4.08 2.98
C ILE A 52 -6.32 3.74 4.46
N ILE A 53 -5.30 2.97 4.82
CA ILE A 53 -5.04 2.57 6.20
C ILE A 53 -4.40 3.71 7.00
N ASP A 54 -3.44 4.43 6.38
CA ASP A 54 -2.79 5.61 6.97
C ASP A 54 -3.00 6.85 6.10
N ASN A 55 -3.92 7.73 6.54
CA ASN A 55 -4.26 8.97 5.84
C ASN A 55 -3.20 10.07 6.01
N THR A 56 -2.19 9.85 6.84
CA THR A 56 -1.17 10.87 7.18
C THR A 56 0.09 10.76 6.34
N GLN A 57 0.26 9.68 5.58
CA GLN A 57 1.40 9.46 4.69
C GLN A 57 1.60 10.68 3.77
N HIS A 58 2.79 11.28 3.85
CA HIS A 58 3.17 12.43 3.04
C HIS A 58 3.32 12.03 1.57
N ILE A 59 2.84 12.88 0.66
CA ILE A 59 3.01 12.71 -0.80
C ILE A 59 3.89 13.83 -1.35
N SER A 60 3.46 15.08 -1.16
CA SER A 60 4.17 16.25 -1.71
C SER A 60 3.81 17.56 -1.00
N SER A 61 4.66 18.57 -1.11
CA SER A 61 4.45 19.93 -0.62
C SER A 61 4.43 20.91 -1.79
N LEU A 62 3.30 21.62 -1.97
CA LEU A 62 3.14 22.67 -2.96
C LEU A 62 3.46 24.03 -2.33
N THR A 63 4.46 24.73 -2.86
CA THR A 63 4.98 26.00 -2.32
C THR A 63 4.45 27.23 -3.05
N GLU A 64 3.90 27.06 -4.25
CA GLU A 64 3.40 28.10 -5.13
C GLU A 64 1.93 27.81 -5.50
N PRO A 65 1.15 28.79 -6.03
CA PRO A 65 -0.23 28.59 -6.47
C PRO A 65 -0.30 27.79 -7.78
N ILE A 66 0.09 26.53 -7.71
CA ILE A 66 0.11 25.57 -8.80
C ILE A 66 -0.90 24.44 -8.54
N GLU A 67 -1.29 23.73 -9.60
CA GLU A 67 -2.19 22.59 -9.51
C GLU A 67 -1.40 21.30 -9.72
N LEU A 68 -1.52 20.37 -8.76
CA LEU A 68 -0.99 19.01 -8.86
C LEU A 68 -2.11 18.06 -9.24
N VAL A 69 -1.96 17.41 -10.40
CA VAL A 69 -2.90 16.38 -10.87
C VAL A 69 -2.13 15.08 -11.12
N ILE A 70 -2.53 14.03 -10.41
CA ILE A 70 -1.95 12.68 -10.56
C ILE A 70 -3.09 11.69 -10.80
N GLY A 71 -3.00 10.93 -11.90
CA GLY A 71 -3.83 9.76 -12.13
C GLY A 71 -3.16 8.51 -11.56
N LEU A 72 -3.92 7.69 -10.84
CA LEU A 72 -3.43 6.49 -10.16
C LEU A 72 -4.23 5.29 -10.62
N GLN A 73 -3.53 4.25 -11.06
CA GLN A 73 -4.12 2.95 -11.36
C GLN A 73 -3.77 1.99 -10.22
N ILE A 74 -4.78 1.61 -9.43
CA ILE A 74 -4.64 0.74 -8.25
C ILE A 74 -5.15 -0.64 -8.62
N GLU A 75 -4.39 -1.68 -8.31
CA GLU A 75 -4.75 -3.06 -8.61
C GLU A 75 -4.68 -3.93 -7.35
N LYS A 76 -5.72 -4.74 -7.11
CA LYS A 76 -5.69 -5.80 -6.10
C LYS A 76 -5.67 -7.16 -6.78
N ASN A 77 -4.59 -7.93 -6.56
CA ASN A 77 -4.43 -9.31 -7.02
C ASN A 77 -4.08 -10.25 -5.86
N ARG A 78 -4.17 -11.57 -6.11
CA ARG A 78 -3.62 -12.60 -5.21
C ARG A 78 -2.18 -12.93 -5.63
N GLY A 79 -1.27 -12.97 -4.66
CA GLY A 79 0.12 -13.40 -4.86
C GLY A 79 1.06 -12.31 -5.38
N TYR A 80 2.35 -12.67 -5.48
CA TYR A 80 3.41 -11.81 -5.98
C TYR A 80 3.44 -11.90 -7.52
N LEU A 81 2.83 -10.93 -8.20
CA LEU A 81 2.97 -10.77 -9.65
C LEU A 81 4.07 -9.75 -9.93
N ILE A 82 5.23 -10.24 -10.37
CA ILE A 82 6.15 -9.41 -11.16
C ILE A 82 5.45 -9.20 -12.50
N LYS A 83 4.72 -8.10 -12.66
CA LYS A 83 4.22 -7.75 -13.99
C LYS A 83 5.44 -7.50 -14.88
N ALA A 84 5.50 -8.20 -16.01
CA ALA A 84 6.32 -7.76 -17.14
C ALA A 84 5.96 -6.28 -17.41
N PRO A 85 6.92 -5.43 -17.81
CA PRO A 85 6.64 -4.02 -18.07
C PRO A 85 5.49 -3.94 -19.09
N ASN A 86 4.33 -3.53 -18.59
CA ASN A 86 3.17 -3.28 -19.43
C ASN A 86 3.59 -2.24 -20.47
N THR A 87 3.19 -2.44 -21.72
CA THR A 87 3.26 -1.43 -22.78
C THR A 87 2.27 -0.32 -22.44
N PHE A 88 2.58 0.50 -21.44
CA PHE A 88 1.78 1.65 -21.09
C PHE A 88 1.98 2.74 -22.14
N GLN A 89 0.91 3.46 -22.45
CA GLN A 89 0.92 4.65 -23.31
C GLN A 89 1.86 5.70 -22.71
N ASP A 90 3.08 5.82 -23.26
CA ASP A 90 4.08 6.91 -23.30
C ASP A 90 4.30 7.90 -22.13
N ARG A 91 3.54 7.84 -21.01
CA ARG A 91 3.55 8.85 -19.92
C ARG A 91 3.24 8.31 -18.52
N SER A 92 3.14 7.00 -18.32
CA SER A 92 2.95 6.43 -16.98
C SER A 92 4.29 6.10 -16.32
N TYR A 93 4.42 6.39 -15.03
CA TYR A 93 5.56 5.95 -14.22
C TYR A 93 5.17 4.64 -13.50
N PRO A 94 5.77 3.49 -13.83
CA PRO A 94 5.48 2.25 -13.11
C PRO A 94 6.02 2.35 -11.69
N ILE A 95 5.22 1.90 -10.73
CA ILE A 95 5.62 1.70 -9.34
C ILE A 95 5.67 0.20 -9.09
N ASP A 96 6.77 -0.30 -8.52
CA ASP A 96 6.87 -1.70 -8.12
C ASP A 96 5.82 -1.98 -7.05
N PRO A 97 4.86 -2.87 -7.30
CA PRO A 97 3.78 -3.09 -6.37
C PRO A 97 4.27 -3.89 -5.16
N VAL A 98 3.95 -3.41 -3.95
CA VAL A 98 4.20 -4.14 -2.70
C VAL A 98 2.90 -4.80 -2.26
N PHE A 99 2.67 -6.03 -2.74
CA PHE A 99 1.49 -6.83 -2.40
C PHE A 99 1.68 -7.70 -1.14
N MET A 100 2.62 -7.35 -0.26
CA MET A 100 2.96 -8.13 0.95
C MET A 100 2.42 -7.46 2.21
N PRO A 101 1.21 -7.84 2.66
CA PRO A 101 0.58 -7.24 3.84
C PRO A 101 1.20 -7.72 5.15
N VAL A 102 1.82 -8.92 5.16
CA VAL A 102 2.59 -9.45 6.29
C VAL A 102 4.02 -8.90 6.20
N ARG A 103 4.43 -8.12 7.20
CA ARG A 103 5.77 -7.52 7.29
C ARG A 103 6.77 -8.46 7.96
N ASN A 104 6.31 -9.25 8.93
CA ASN A 104 7.14 -10.22 9.63
C ASN A 104 6.27 -11.35 10.20
N ALA A 105 6.81 -12.56 10.24
CA ALA A 105 6.19 -13.73 10.85
C ALA A 105 7.27 -14.59 11.54
N ASN A 106 7.14 -14.77 12.85
CA ASN A 106 8.02 -15.59 13.67
C ASN A 106 7.24 -16.75 14.31
N HIS A 107 7.96 -17.82 14.66
CA HIS A 107 7.37 -18.95 15.38
C HIS A 107 8.35 -19.54 16.40
N SER A 108 7.82 -20.12 17.47
CA SER A 108 8.57 -20.95 18.41
C SER A 108 7.75 -22.17 18.84
N ILE A 109 8.44 -23.29 19.08
CA ILE A 109 7.81 -24.55 19.51
C ILE A 109 8.33 -24.89 20.90
N HIS A 110 7.41 -25.20 21.81
CA HIS A 110 7.72 -25.62 23.17
C HIS A 110 7.09 -26.99 23.44
N SER A 111 7.93 -27.98 23.72
CA SER A 111 7.50 -29.35 24.07
C SER A 111 7.28 -29.47 25.57
N TYR A 112 6.24 -30.20 25.97
CA TYR A 112 6.02 -30.59 27.37
C TYR A 112 6.30 -32.08 27.55
N GLU A 113 7.16 -32.42 28.50
CA GLU A 113 7.59 -33.82 28.76
C GLU A 113 6.44 -34.75 29.14
N ILE A 114 5.38 -34.20 29.74
CA ILE A 114 4.18 -34.97 30.08
C ILE A 114 3.23 -34.95 28.88
N GLY A 115 3.33 -36.02 28.07
CA GLY A 115 2.29 -36.41 27.11
C GLY A 115 2.59 -36.18 25.63
N ASN A 116 3.85 -35.99 25.22
CA ASN A 116 4.26 -35.76 23.82
C ASN A 116 3.42 -34.66 23.14
N LYS A 117 3.19 -33.54 23.85
CA LYS A 117 2.46 -32.39 23.32
C LYS A 117 3.42 -31.25 23.02
N GLU A 118 3.17 -30.59 21.89
CA GLU A 118 3.90 -29.41 21.45
C GLU A 118 2.96 -28.21 21.43
N ILE A 119 3.46 -27.05 21.87
CA ILE A 119 2.78 -25.76 21.76
C ILE A 119 3.55 -24.91 20.75
N LEU A 120 2.83 -24.46 19.71
CA LEU A 120 3.33 -23.52 18.72
C LEU A 120 2.91 -22.10 19.10
N PHE A 121 3.88 -21.19 19.23
CA PHE A 121 3.65 -19.76 19.32
C PHE A 121 3.92 -19.13 17.96
N LEU A 122 3.01 -18.27 17.51
CA LEU A 122 3.11 -17.51 16.27
C LEU A 122 3.03 -16.02 16.57
N GLU A 123 3.95 -15.25 16.01
CA GLU A 123 3.97 -13.79 16.10
C GLU A 123 3.96 -13.22 14.68
N ILE A 124 2.93 -12.45 14.35
CA ILE A 124 2.68 -11.96 12.99
C ILE A 124 2.46 -10.45 13.06
N TRP A 125 3.25 -9.70 12.28
CA TRP A 125 3.10 -8.26 12.11
C TRP A 125 2.61 -7.97 10.70
N THR A 126 1.56 -7.17 10.60
CA THR A 126 0.98 -6.75 9.31
C THR A 126 1.06 -5.23 9.16
N ASN A 127 0.90 -4.75 7.93
CA ASN A 127 0.83 -3.32 7.63
C ASN A 127 -0.56 -2.70 7.89
N GLY A 128 -1.47 -3.44 8.53
CA GLY A 128 -2.84 -3.00 8.82
C GLY A 128 -3.87 -3.21 7.71
N SER A 129 -3.46 -3.52 6.46
CA SER A 129 -4.42 -3.84 5.37
C SER A 129 -5.21 -5.11 5.62
N LEU A 130 -4.67 -6.01 6.45
CA LEU A 130 -5.35 -7.17 7.01
C LEU A 130 -4.78 -7.49 8.40
N THR A 131 -5.61 -8.09 9.25
CA THR A 131 -5.25 -8.45 10.61
C THR A 131 -4.39 -9.73 10.63
N PRO A 132 -3.54 -9.94 11.66
CA PRO A 132 -2.79 -11.19 11.83
C PRO A 132 -3.66 -12.46 11.75
N LYS A 133 -4.89 -12.39 12.26
CA LYS A 133 -5.86 -13.51 12.22
C LYS A 133 -6.37 -13.78 10.81
N GLU A 134 -6.72 -12.73 10.05
CA GLU A 134 -7.09 -12.85 8.64
C GLU A 134 -5.92 -13.40 7.82
N ALA A 135 -4.69 -12.93 8.09
CA ALA A 135 -3.47 -13.43 7.43
C ALA A 135 -3.32 -14.94 7.59
N LEU A 136 -3.46 -15.44 8.82
CA LEU A 136 -3.34 -16.85 9.13
C LEU A 136 -4.45 -17.68 8.48
N HIS A 137 -5.67 -17.15 8.45
CA HIS A 137 -6.81 -17.81 7.80
C HIS A 137 -6.65 -17.87 6.27
N GLU A 138 -6.11 -16.82 5.63
CA GLU A 138 -5.85 -16.84 4.18
C GLU A 138 -4.68 -17.76 3.78
N ALA A 139 -3.77 -18.05 4.70
CA ALA A 139 -2.61 -18.91 4.47
C ALA A 139 -2.88 -20.40 4.70
N SER A 140 -4.01 -20.76 5.33
CA SER A 140 -4.42 -22.13 5.66
C SER A 140 -5.19 -22.78 4.52
#